data_AF-A0AAJ1GSU7-F1
#
_entry.id   AF-A0AAJ1GSU7-F1
#
_cell.length_a   1.000
_cell.length_b   1.000
_cell.length_c   1.000
_cell.angle_alpha   90.00
_cell.angle_beta   90.00
_cell.angle_gamma   90.00
#
_symmetry.space_group_name_H-M   'P 1'
#
loop_
_entity.id
_entity.type
_entity.pdbx_description
1 polymer ?
#
loop_
_entity_poly.entity_id
_entity_poly.type
_entity_poly.pdbx_seq_one_letter_code
_entity_poly.pdbx_strand_id
1 'polypeptide(L)'
;MQSNSEIQVTEEQTEEHESKKILEGIAVAFGLLTGGLLLYFIPNFLGNKTITLIVSICLLILAIVGFSNEISKTIDKSYDFTANVVMGGIVIIGAFSLHYYFSTWWVNLISLILFMIGIYGLVLGIMQFLAYLFNKNRTSQGLTKVLFLVISQILTLSSALVAIIQALGIKINIFK
;
A
#
# COMPACT_ATOMS: atom_id res chain seq x y z
N MET A 1 30.87 -36.54 -5.53
CA MET A 1 31.09 -35.24 -4.85
C MET A 1 30.69 -34.01 -5.67
N GLN A 2 30.29 -34.13 -6.95
CA GLN A 2 29.79 -33.00 -7.77
C GLN A 2 28.31 -32.62 -7.56
N SER A 3 27.54 -33.43 -6.84
CA SER A 3 26.08 -33.22 -6.68
C SER A 3 25.71 -32.09 -5.70
N ASN A 4 26.56 -31.74 -4.73
CA ASN A 4 26.24 -30.67 -3.78
C ASN A 4 26.50 -29.27 -4.34
N SER A 5 27.46 -29.12 -5.26
CA SER A 5 27.77 -27.82 -5.86
C SER A 5 26.73 -27.40 -6.89
N GLU A 6 26.18 -28.33 -7.68
CA GLU A 6 25.13 -28.01 -8.66
C GLU A 6 23.80 -27.64 -7.99
N ILE A 7 23.46 -28.28 -6.87
CA ILE A 7 22.24 -27.97 -6.10
C ILE A 7 22.35 -26.59 -5.45
N GLN A 8 23.49 -26.26 -4.84
CA GLN A 8 23.73 -24.94 -4.24
C GLN A 8 23.72 -23.80 -5.28
N VAL A 9 24.32 -24.02 -6.45
CA VAL A 9 24.31 -23.02 -7.55
C VAL A 9 22.90 -22.80 -8.08
N THR A 10 22.07 -23.85 -8.14
CA THR A 10 20.68 -23.74 -8.61
C THR A 10 19.78 -23.04 -7.59
N GLU A 11 19.97 -23.28 -6.28
CA GLU A 11 19.22 -22.59 -5.22
C GLU A 11 19.57 -21.10 -5.14
N GLU A 12 20.86 -20.71 -5.16
CA GLU A 12 21.26 -19.29 -5.13
C GLU A 12 20.76 -18.51 -6.37
N GLN A 13 20.83 -19.11 -7.56
CA GLN A 13 20.32 -18.48 -8.78
C GLN A 13 18.79 -18.31 -8.75
N THR A 14 18.09 -19.23 -8.09
CA THR A 14 16.63 -19.15 -7.96
C THR A 14 16.22 -18.05 -6.98
N GLU A 15 16.89 -17.93 -5.83
CA GLU A 15 16.63 -16.87 -4.86
C GLU A 15 16.95 -15.47 -5.40
N GLU A 16 18.06 -15.32 -6.14
CA GLU A 16 18.44 -14.04 -6.76
C GLU A 16 17.41 -13.59 -7.80
N HIS A 17 16.91 -14.55 -8.60
CA HIS A 17 15.90 -14.28 -9.62
C HIS A 17 14.53 -13.91 -9.02
N GLU A 18 14.11 -14.55 -7.92
CA GLU A 18 12.90 -14.16 -7.20
C GLU A 18 13.03 -12.77 -6.57
N SER A 19 14.17 -12.47 -5.93
CA SER A 19 14.42 -11.15 -5.33
C SER A 19 14.37 -10.03 -6.38
N LYS A 20 14.93 -10.28 -7.57
CA LYS A 20 14.89 -9.33 -8.69
C LYS A 20 13.46 -9.04 -9.17
N LYS A 21 12.63 -10.08 -9.30
CA LYS A 21 11.21 -9.92 -9.67
C LYS A 21 10.43 -9.11 -8.64
N ILE A 22 10.71 -9.32 -7.35
CA ILE A 22 10.09 -8.54 -6.26
C ILE A 22 10.49 -7.07 -6.38
N LEU A 23 11.77 -6.80 -6.62
CA LEU A 23 12.26 -5.43 -6.79
C LEU A 23 11.64 -4.74 -8.01
N GLU A 24 11.48 -5.44 -9.13
CA GLU A 24 10.79 -4.94 -10.33
C GLU A 24 9.32 -4.59 -10.02
N GLY A 25 8.61 -5.46 -9.30
CA GLY A 25 7.23 -5.19 -8.89
C GLY A 25 7.10 -3.96 -7.98
N ILE A 26 8.00 -3.81 -7.02
CA ILE A 26 8.08 -2.62 -6.14
C ILE A 26 8.38 -1.36 -6.98
N ALA A 27 9.28 -1.44 -7.95
CA ALA A 27 9.62 -0.31 -8.82
C ALA A 27 8.42 0.13 -9.66
N VAL A 28 7.65 -0.82 -10.20
CA VAL A 28 6.40 -0.52 -10.93
C VAL A 28 5.39 0.15 -10.00
N ALA A 29 5.17 -0.37 -8.80
CA ALA A 29 4.25 0.22 -7.83
C ALA A 29 4.67 1.64 -7.43
N PHE A 30 5.96 1.90 -7.26
CA PHE A 30 6.51 3.23 -6.98
C PHE A 30 6.35 4.18 -8.18
N GLY A 31 6.52 3.69 -9.41
CA GLY A 31 6.23 4.44 -10.63
C GLY A 31 4.76 4.85 -10.74
N LEU A 32 3.84 3.94 -10.43
CA LEU A 32 2.40 4.23 -10.38
C LEU A 32 2.08 5.26 -9.28
N LEU A 33 2.69 5.14 -8.10
CA LEU A 33 2.51 6.09 -7.00
C LEU A 33 2.96 7.49 -7.41
N THR A 34 4.20 7.61 -7.90
CA THR A 34 4.78 8.89 -8.29
C THR A 34 4.04 9.53 -9.46
N GLY A 35 3.64 8.74 -10.46
CA GLY A 35 2.78 9.19 -11.56
C GLY A 35 1.41 9.66 -11.07
N GLY A 36 0.77 8.91 -10.18
CA GLY A 36 -0.50 9.29 -9.55
C GLY A 36 -0.39 10.60 -8.78
N LEU A 37 0.62 10.74 -7.90
CA LEU A 37 0.87 11.96 -7.15
C LEU A 37 1.18 13.16 -8.06
N LEU A 38 1.97 12.96 -9.13
CA LEU A 38 2.25 14.02 -10.11
C LEU A 38 0.96 14.56 -10.72
N LEU A 39 0.08 13.67 -11.21
CA LEU A 39 -1.21 14.06 -11.80
C LEU A 39 -2.13 14.73 -10.75
N TYR A 40 -2.08 14.25 -9.51
CA TYR A 40 -2.82 14.87 -8.41
C TYR A 40 -2.39 16.32 -8.16
N PHE A 41 -1.09 16.58 -8.06
CA PHE A 41 -0.55 17.91 -7.78
C PHE A 41 -0.55 18.85 -8.99
N ILE A 42 -0.57 18.31 -10.22
CA ILE A 42 -0.61 19.08 -11.47
C ILE A 42 -1.95 18.80 -12.18
N PRO A 43 -3.07 19.38 -11.73
CA PRO A 43 -4.41 19.01 -12.18
C PRO A 43 -4.67 19.30 -13.67
N ASN A 44 -3.85 20.12 -14.33
CA ASN A 44 -3.99 20.42 -15.77
C ASN A 44 -3.07 19.57 -16.66
N PHE A 45 -2.39 18.54 -16.14
CA PHE A 45 -1.38 17.78 -16.89
C PHE A 45 -1.92 17.14 -18.18
N LEU A 46 -3.13 16.56 -18.16
CA LEU A 46 -3.77 15.98 -19.34
C LEU A 46 -4.68 16.97 -20.10
N GLY A 47 -4.56 18.28 -19.84
CA GLY A 47 -5.39 19.32 -20.45
C GLY A 47 -6.83 19.40 -19.90
N ASN A 48 -7.24 18.47 -19.05
CA ASN A 48 -8.54 18.47 -18.39
C ASN A 48 -8.42 18.05 -16.91
N LYS A 49 -8.92 18.89 -16.01
CA LYS A 49 -8.85 18.68 -14.55
C LYS A 49 -9.51 17.40 -14.09
N THR A 50 -10.72 17.13 -14.57
CA THR A 50 -11.49 15.96 -14.18
C THR A 50 -10.84 14.68 -14.67
N ILE A 51 -10.38 14.65 -15.93
CA ILE A 51 -9.69 13.48 -16.50
C ILE A 51 -8.38 13.23 -15.77
N THR A 52 -7.58 14.27 -15.53
CA THR A 52 -6.31 14.18 -14.77
C THR A 52 -6.55 13.61 -13.37
N LEU A 53 -7.60 14.04 -12.70
CA LEU A 53 -7.98 13.54 -11.38
C LEU A 53 -8.39 12.07 -11.40
N ILE A 54 -9.22 11.65 -12.35
CA ILE A 54 -9.65 10.25 -12.47
C ILE A 54 -8.44 9.34 -12.70
N VAL A 55 -7.57 9.71 -13.64
CA VAL A 55 -6.35 8.94 -13.94
C VAL A 55 -5.43 8.90 -12.71
N SER A 56 -5.28 10.02 -12.00
CA SER A 56 -4.55 10.07 -10.73
C SER A 56 -5.08 9.06 -9.71
N ILE A 57 -6.40 9.02 -9.47
CA ILE A 57 -7.00 8.08 -8.51
C ILE A 57 -6.73 6.64 -8.95
N CYS A 58 -6.90 6.31 -10.23
CA CYS A 58 -6.63 4.97 -10.75
C CYS A 58 -5.18 4.56 -10.50
N LEU A 59 -4.21 5.43 -10.80
CA LEU A 59 -2.79 5.15 -10.57
C LEU A 59 -2.48 4.93 -9.09
N LEU A 60 -3.06 5.74 -8.20
CA LEU A 60 -2.86 5.61 -6.75
C LEU A 60 -3.45 4.31 -6.19
N ILE A 61 -4.64 3.90 -6.66
CA ILE A 61 -5.24 2.61 -6.28
C ILE A 61 -4.34 1.46 -6.75
N LEU A 62 -3.90 1.48 -8.01
CA LEU A 62 -3.00 0.47 -8.55
C LEU A 62 -1.66 0.43 -7.81
N ALA A 63 -1.15 1.58 -7.35
CA ALA A 63 0.04 1.64 -6.52
C ALA A 63 -0.16 0.92 -5.19
N ILE A 64 -1.25 1.20 -4.46
CA ILE A 64 -1.55 0.49 -3.19
C ILE A 64 -1.64 -1.02 -3.43
N VAL A 65 -2.38 -1.45 -4.45
CA VAL A 65 -2.54 -2.88 -4.77
C VAL A 65 -1.20 -3.51 -5.16
N GLY A 66 -0.42 -2.84 -6.01
CA GLY A 66 0.87 -3.31 -6.49
C GLY A 66 1.88 -3.51 -5.36
N PHE A 67 2.05 -2.49 -4.50
CA PHE A 67 2.89 -2.60 -3.32
C PHE A 67 2.43 -3.73 -2.40
N SER A 68 1.12 -3.77 -2.13
CA SER A 68 0.56 -4.73 -1.18
C SER A 68 0.78 -6.16 -1.64
N ASN A 69 0.53 -6.43 -2.93
CA ASN A 69 0.74 -7.74 -3.54
C ASN A 69 2.22 -8.15 -3.56
N GLU A 70 3.13 -7.23 -3.87
CA GLU A 70 4.56 -7.55 -3.92
C GLU A 70 5.15 -7.82 -2.53
N ILE A 71 4.72 -7.05 -1.54
CA ILE A 71 5.05 -7.31 -0.13
C ILE A 71 4.46 -8.66 0.31
N SER A 72 3.24 -8.98 -0.10
CA SER A 72 2.58 -10.24 0.26
C SER A 72 3.27 -11.47 -0.31
N LYS A 73 3.99 -11.38 -1.42
CA LYS A 73 4.86 -12.46 -1.92
C LYS A 73 6.10 -12.64 -1.04
N THR A 74 6.54 -11.56 -0.41
CA THR A 74 7.68 -11.59 0.51
C THR A 74 7.27 -12.17 1.86
N ILE A 75 6.02 -11.97 2.29
CA ILE A 75 5.45 -12.53 3.52
C ILE A 75 5.01 -13.99 3.28
N ASP A 76 5.06 -14.80 4.33
CA ASP A 76 4.55 -16.17 4.27
C ASP A 76 3.06 -16.21 3.87
N LYS A 77 2.66 -17.17 3.03
CA LYS A 77 1.29 -17.24 2.44
C LYS A 77 0.17 -17.38 3.47
N SER A 78 0.52 -17.67 4.73
CA SER A 78 -0.42 -17.75 5.86
C SER A 78 -1.00 -16.40 6.28
N TYR A 79 -0.46 -15.28 5.79
CA TYR A 79 -0.93 -13.94 6.12
C TYR A 79 -1.66 -13.29 4.94
N ASP A 80 -2.92 -12.92 5.17
CA ASP A 80 -3.76 -12.16 4.22
C ASP A 80 -3.39 -10.66 4.17
N PHE A 81 -2.09 -10.33 4.08
CA PHE A 81 -1.57 -8.96 4.11
C PHE A 81 -2.25 -8.08 3.06
N THR A 82 -2.30 -8.56 1.81
CA THR A 82 -2.89 -7.79 0.71
C THR A 82 -4.34 -7.45 0.96
N ALA A 83 -5.13 -8.45 1.37
CA ALA A 83 -6.54 -8.29 1.62
C ALA A 83 -6.77 -7.30 2.77
N ASN A 84 -6.02 -7.44 3.87
CA ASN A 84 -6.13 -6.58 5.05
C ASN A 84 -5.82 -5.11 4.73
N VAL A 85 -4.74 -4.86 3.98
CA VAL A 85 -4.33 -3.49 3.62
C VAL A 85 -5.28 -2.86 2.60
N VAL A 86 -5.62 -3.59 1.53
CA VAL A 86 -6.47 -3.06 0.45
C VAL A 86 -7.91 -2.87 0.94
N MET A 87 -8.50 -3.88 1.59
CA MET A 87 -9.86 -3.76 2.12
C MET A 87 -9.93 -2.71 3.24
N GLY A 88 -8.93 -2.65 4.11
CA GLY A 88 -8.82 -1.60 5.13
C GLY A 88 -8.84 -0.20 4.52
N GLY A 89 -8.04 0.03 3.47
CA GLY A 89 -8.02 1.29 2.73
C GLY A 89 -9.36 1.64 2.06
N ILE A 90 -9.99 0.67 1.39
CA ILE A 90 -11.31 0.85 0.74
C ILE A 90 -12.37 1.21 1.78
N VAL A 91 -12.40 0.51 2.92
CA VAL A 91 -13.36 0.78 4.00
C VAL A 91 -13.14 2.16 4.60
N ILE A 92 -11.89 2.63 4.75
CA ILE A 92 -11.60 4.00 5.21
C ILE A 92 -12.12 5.04 4.21
N ILE A 93 -11.85 4.86 2.92
CA ILE A 93 -12.34 5.77 1.87
C ILE A 93 -13.88 5.81 1.90
N GLY A 94 -14.51 4.64 2.00
CA GLY A 94 -15.96 4.52 2.09
C GLY A 94 -16.54 5.20 3.32
N ALA A 95 -15.93 5.01 4.50
CA ALA A 95 -16.32 5.65 5.74
C ALA A 95 -16.21 7.18 5.68
N PHE A 96 -15.11 7.70 5.13
CA PHE A 96 -14.92 9.14 4.93
C PHE A 96 -15.94 9.73 3.96
N SER A 97 -16.19 9.03 2.85
CA SER A 97 -17.19 9.44 1.86
C SER A 97 -18.59 9.46 2.47
N LEU A 98 -18.95 8.43 3.22
CA LEU A 98 -20.26 8.29 3.85
C LEU A 98 -20.51 9.42 4.85
N HIS A 99 -19.54 9.71 5.73
CA HIS A 99 -19.61 10.83 6.67
C HIS A 99 -19.76 12.18 5.96
N TYR A 100 -18.98 12.40 4.90
CA TYR A 100 -18.95 13.69 4.20
C TYR A 100 -20.24 13.99 3.44
N TYR A 101 -20.78 13.02 2.69
CA TYR A 101 -21.99 13.23 1.88
C TYR A 101 -23.29 13.12 2.68
N PHE A 102 -23.28 12.37 3.79
CA PHE A 102 -24.48 12.10 4.59
C PHE A 102 -24.21 12.41 6.07
N SER A 103 -24.13 13.71 6.39
CA SER A 103 -23.86 14.19 7.76
C SER A 103 -25.11 14.13 8.66
N THR A 104 -25.73 12.96 8.79
CA THR A 104 -26.75 12.69 9.81
C THR A 104 -26.13 11.93 10.97
N TRP A 105 -26.61 12.17 12.20
CA TRP A 105 -25.97 11.66 13.42
C TRP A 105 -25.80 10.13 13.42
N TRP A 106 -26.79 9.38 12.92
CA TRP A 106 -26.75 7.93 12.86
C TRP A 106 -25.83 7.42 11.74
N VAL A 107 -25.75 8.12 10.60
CA VAL A 107 -24.79 7.79 9.53
C VAL A 107 -23.36 8.09 9.97
N ASN A 108 -23.14 9.15 10.75
CA ASN A 108 -21.85 9.46 11.34
C ASN A 108 -21.39 8.34 12.29
N LEU A 109 -22.30 7.78 13.08
CA LEU A 109 -22.01 6.65 13.95
C LEU A 109 -21.62 5.39 13.13
N ILE A 110 -22.37 5.08 12.07
CA ILE A 110 -22.03 3.97 11.15
C ILE A 110 -20.67 4.22 10.48
N SER A 111 -20.43 5.45 10.01
CA SER A 111 -19.17 5.84 9.38
C SER A 111 -17.99 5.70 10.33
N LEU A 112 -18.17 6.05 11.62
CA LEU A 112 -17.16 5.86 12.64
C LEU A 112 -16.85 4.37 12.87
N ILE A 113 -17.87 3.52 12.94
CA ILE A 113 -17.68 2.07 13.08
C ILE A 113 -16.93 1.50 11.86
N LEU A 114 -17.33 1.87 10.65
CA LEU A 114 -16.64 1.47 9.42
C LEU A 114 -15.19 1.96 9.42
N PHE A 115 -14.95 3.21 9.81
CA PHE A 115 -13.61 3.77 9.91
C PHE A 115 -12.72 2.96 10.88
N MET A 116 -13.26 2.57 12.04
CA MET A 116 -12.55 1.71 13.00
C MET A 116 -12.23 0.33 12.43
N ILE A 117 -13.16 -0.28 11.69
CA ILE A 117 -12.93 -1.56 10.99
C ILE A 117 -11.83 -1.41 9.93
N GLY A 118 -11.86 -0.32 9.16
CA GLY A 118 -10.84 -0.05 8.14
C GLY A 118 -9.45 0.17 8.74
N ILE A 119 -9.35 0.93 9.83
CA ILE A 119 -8.10 1.09 10.60
C ILE A 119 -7.63 -0.26 11.13
N TYR A 120 -8.52 -1.06 11.72
CA TYR A 120 -8.17 -2.38 12.22
C TYR A 120 -7.55 -3.26 11.13
N GLY A 121 -8.15 -3.31 9.93
CA GLY A 121 -7.61 -4.04 8.78
C GLY A 121 -6.20 -3.56 8.38
N LEU A 122 -6.00 -2.24 8.29
CA LEU A 122 -4.68 -1.68 8.01
C LEU A 122 -3.64 -2.03 9.07
N VAL A 123 -3.98 -1.84 10.35
CA VAL A 123 -3.08 -2.13 11.47
C VAL A 123 -2.77 -3.62 11.52
N LEU A 124 -3.75 -4.49 11.32
CA LEU A 124 -3.54 -5.94 11.28
C LEU A 124 -2.59 -6.31 10.14
N GLY A 125 -2.80 -5.78 8.93
CA GLY A 125 -1.89 -5.99 7.81
C GLY A 125 -0.46 -5.56 8.15
N ILE A 126 -0.27 -4.34 8.67
CA ILE A 126 1.05 -3.84 9.08
C ILE A 126 1.67 -4.74 10.17
N MET A 127 0.89 -5.16 11.16
CA MET A 127 1.37 -6.02 12.25
C MET A 127 1.76 -7.42 11.77
N GLN A 128 1.00 -8.02 10.85
CA GLN A 128 1.34 -9.29 10.22
C GLN A 128 2.67 -9.19 9.45
N PHE A 129 2.85 -8.10 8.71
CA PHE A 129 4.11 -7.82 8.05
C PHE A 129 5.24 -7.69 9.06
N LEU A 130 5.10 -6.85 10.09
CA LEU A 130 6.11 -6.70 11.14
C LEU A 130 6.44 -8.03 11.86
N ALA A 131 5.44 -8.85 12.17
CA ALA A 131 5.62 -10.13 12.85
C ALA A 131 6.43 -11.12 11.99
N TYR A 132 6.10 -11.23 10.70
CA TYR A 132 6.88 -12.04 9.75
C TYR A 132 8.35 -11.59 9.72
N LEU A 133 8.57 -10.29 9.70
CA LEU A 133 9.88 -9.69 9.58
C LEU A 133 10.76 -9.90 10.82
N PHE A 134 10.18 -9.77 12.02
CA PHE A 134 10.89 -10.04 13.28
C PHE A 134 11.22 -11.53 13.44
N ASN A 135 10.39 -12.43 12.93
CA ASN A 135 10.66 -13.86 12.98
C ASN A 135 11.75 -14.30 11.99
N LYS A 136 11.81 -13.68 10.79
CA LYS A 136 12.77 -14.07 9.74
C LYS A 136 14.17 -13.46 9.92
N ASN A 137 14.28 -12.24 10.45
CA ASN A 137 15.56 -11.52 10.57
C ASN A 137 16.07 -11.44 12.01
N ARG A 138 16.77 -12.48 12.48
CA ARG A 138 17.71 -12.34 13.62
C ARG A 138 19.06 -11.69 13.21
N THR A 139 19.28 -11.43 11.93
CA THR A 139 20.53 -10.86 11.40
C THR A 139 20.34 -9.38 11.02
N SER A 140 21.21 -8.50 11.52
CA SER A 140 21.10 -7.03 11.49
C SER A 140 20.89 -6.38 10.11
N GLN A 141 21.37 -6.98 9.02
CA GLN A 141 21.29 -6.38 7.68
C GLN A 141 19.91 -6.50 7.00
N GLY A 142 19.09 -7.49 7.40
CA GLY A 142 17.74 -7.63 6.87
C GLY A 142 16.76 -6.61 7.45
N LEU A 143 17.02 -6.14 8.69
CA LEU A 143 16.13 -5.23 9.41
C LEU A 143 16.00 -3.84 8.75
N THR A 144 17.07 -3.34 8.11
CA THR A 144 17.10 -2.01 7.49
C THR A 144 16.28 -1.96 6.20
N LYS A 145 16.42 -2.97 5.32
CA LYS A 145 15.59 -3.12 4.10
C LYS A 145 14.11 -3.21 4.45
N VAL A 146 13.84 -3.86 5.58
CA VAL A 146 12.51 -4.10 6.12
C VAL A 146 11.87 -2.83 6.65
N LEU A 147 12.58 -2.06 7.48
CA LEU A 147 12.10 -0.77 7.97
C LEU A 147 11.78 0.17 6.81
N PHE A 148 12.63 0.17 5.77
CA PHE A 148 12.38 0.94 4.56
C PHE A 148 11.05 0.53 3.89
N LEU A 149 10.78 -0.76 3.71
CA LEU A 149 9.52 -1.25 3.12
C LEU A 149 8.29 -0.88 3.94
N VAL A 150 8.35 -1.02 5.28
CA VAL A 150 7.24 -0.66 6.18
C VAL A 150 6.96 0.83 6.09
N ILE A 151 8.01 1.66 6.21
CA ILE A 151 7.89 3.11 6.16
C ILE A 151 7.37 3.55 4.79
N SER A 152 7.88 2.98 3.70
CA SER A 152 7.41 3.29 2.35
C SER A 152 5.94 2.91 2.17
N GLN A 153 5.50 1.79 2.77
CA GLN A 153 4.11 1.35 2.67
C GLN A 153 3.17 2.30 3.41
N ILE A 154 3.52 2.69 4.64
CA ILE A 154 2.74 3.65 5.43
C ILE A 154 2.66 4.98 4.69
N LEU A 155 3.80 5.51 4.21
CA LEU A 155 3.84 6.76 3.46
C LEU A 155 3.01 6.71 2.18
N THR A 156 3.13 5.62 1.41
CA THR A 156 2.38 5.39 0.17
C THR A 156 0.88 5.39 0.46
N LEU A 157 0.46 4.59 1.44
CA LEU A 157 -0.94 4.43 1.79
C LEU A 157 -1.54 5.72 2.33
N SER A 158 -0.85 6.40 3.25
CA SER A 158 -1.29 7.70 3.77
C SER A 158 -1.39 8.74 2.67
N SER A 159 -0.39 8.83 1.78
CA SER A 159 -0.37 9.80 0.67
C SER A 159 -1.51 9.53 -0.32
N ALA A 160 -1.69 8.27 -0.71
CA ALA A 160 -2.76 7.87 -1.62
C ALA A 160 -4.15 8.09 -1.01
N LEU A 161 -4.36 7.75 0.28
CA LEU A 161 -5.61 8.01 0.97
C LEU A 161 -5.92 9.51 1.03
N VAL A 162 -4.96 10.33 1.42
CA VAL A 162 -5.13 11.80 1.48
C VAL A 162 -5.48 12.35 0.09
N ALA A 163 -4.75 11.95 -0.95
CA ALA A 163 -5.01 12.38 -2.32
C ALA A 163 -6.40 11.95 -2.80
N ILE A 164 -6.82 10.71 -2.52
CA ILE A 164 -8.15 10.20 -2.89
C ILE A 164 -9.25 10.96 -2.14
N ILE A 165 -9.11 11.16 -0.82
CA ILE A 165 -10.09 11.89 -0.01
C ILE A 165 -10.22 13.34 -0.50
N GLN A 166 -9.11 14.03 -0.76
CA GLN A 166 -9.13 15.38 -1.32
C GLN A 166 -9.71 15.42 -2.75
N ALA A 167 -9.47 14.39 -3.56
CA ALA A 167 -10.07 14.25 -4.89
C ALA A 167 -11.60 14.10 -4.85
N LEU A 168 -12.15 13.52 -3.78
CA LEU A 168 -13.60 13.49 -3.54
C LEU A 168 -14.17 14.87 -3.12
N GLY A 169 -13.35 15.91 -3.09
CA GLY A 169 -13.73 17.26 -2.68
C GLY A 169 -13.64 17.50 -1.18
N ILE A 170 -13.14 16.52 -0.41
CA ILE A 170 -13.02 16.60 1.04
C ILE A 170 -11.69 17.27 1.38
N LYS A 171 -11.73 18.58 1.68
CA LYS A 171 -10.51 19.32 2.04
C LYS A 171 -10.00 18.88 3.41
N ILE A 172 -8.86 18.18 3.43
CA ILE A 172 -8.12 17.88 4.66
C ILE A 172 -7.12 19.02 4.92
N ASN A 173 -7.41 19.90 5.86
CA ASN A 173 -6.44 20.89 6.35
C ASN A 173 -5.57 20.24 7.43
N ILE A 174 -4.39 19.77 7.03
CA ILE A 174 -3.43 19.11 7.93
C ILE A 174 -2.63 20.13 8.76
N PHE A 175 -2.58 21.40 8.34
CA PHE A 175 -1.94 22.49 9.05
C PHE A 175 -2.96 23.58 9.38
N LYS A 176 -3.33 23.66 10.65
CA LYS A 176 -3.96 24.83 11.27
C LYS A 176 -3.16 25.19 12.52
#